data_AF-A0A8C6X333-F1
#
_entry.id   AF-A0A8C6X333-F1
#
_cell.length_a   1.000
_cell.length_b   1.000
_cell.length_c   1.000
_cell.angle_alpha   90.00
_cell.angle_beta   90.00
_cell.angle_gamma   90.00
#
_symmetry.space_group_name_H-M   'P 1'
#
loop_
_entity.id
_entity.type
_entity.pdbx_description
1 polymer ?
#
loop_
_entity_poly.entity_id
_entity_poly.type
_entity_poly.pdbx_seq_one_letter_code
_entity_poly.pdbx_strand_id
1 'polypeptide(L)'
;MDSKCCSQSARWSKSAIYTLLLGGTFVTLGSTRILLMKYSANEDNKYDYLPATVNVCSELVKLVLCLIMALWVIRKENCTLRWSFPAFSWNVTTTAGPMKTVRLGLGHLLILVQCFISALANIYNEKILKEGGQFSENIFVQNTKLYLFGAMFNALMLSLRPENRRRIEYCGFFYGHNIFSVALIFVTAFLGLSVAFILKFRDNMFHVLTAQVTTVIITTVSVFVFDFKPSMEFFLEAPVVLLSIFIYHSMLPRVYWTCVCPGWCMLPERLHEAGSRWL
;
A
#
# COMPACT_ATOMS: atom_id res chain seq x y z
N MET A 1 31.41 -42.23 5.57
CA MET A 1 31.72 -41.78 6.94
C MET A 1 32.76 -40.68 6.76
N ASP A 2 32.46 -39.38 6.81
CA ASP A 2 31.48 -38.68 7.64
C ASP A 2 30.86 -37.50 6.91
N SER A 3 29.53 -37.50 6.84
CA SER A 3 28.69 -36.35 6.57
C SER A 3 28.66 -35.46 7.81
N LYS A 4 29.55 -34.46 7.87
CA LYS A 4 29.38 -33.32 8.78
C LYS A 4 28.17 -32.52 8.32
N CYS A 5 27.00 -32.91 8.83
CA CYS A 5 25.78 -32.13 8.83
C CYS A 5 26.08 -30.85 9.62
N CYS A 6 26.37 -29.75 8.91
CA CYS A 6 26.45 -28.43 9.53
C CYS A 6 25.10 -28.15 10.18
N SER A 7 25.08 -28.19 11.51
CA SER A 7 24.11 -27.48 12.32
C SER A 7 24.27 -25.98 12.03
N GLN A 8 23.62 -25.52 10.96
CA GLN A 8 23.38 -24.10 10.75
C GLN A 8 22.32 -23.69 11.77
N SER A 9 22.78 -23.36 12.98
CA SER A 9 22.07 -22.43 13.85
C SER A 9 21.55 -21.29 12.97
N ALA A 10 20.23 -21.14 12.92
CA ALA A 10 19.51 -20.19 12.08
C ALA A 10 19.98 -18.74 12.35
N ARG A 11 21.09 -18.35 11.74
CA ARG A 11 21.60 -16.98 11.79
C ARG A 11 20.89 -16.22 10.68
N TRP A 12 19.73 -15.67 11.02
CA TRP A 12 18.93 -14.86 10.11
C TRP A 12 19.80 -13.74 9.52
N SER A 13 19.81 -13.64 8.18
CA SER A 13 20.46 -12.52 7.50
C SER A 13 19.81 -11.20 7.94
N LYS A 14 20.60 -10.14 8.13
CA LYS A 14 20.10 -8.79 8.49
C LYS A 14 18.94 -8.36 7.57
N SER A 15 19.03 -8.67 6.28
CA SER A 15 17.98 -8.40 5.29
C SER A 15 16.66 -9.10 5.63
N ALA A 16 16.70 -10.36 6.05
CA ALA A 16 15.51 -11.12 6.42
C ALA A 16 14.82 -10.54 7.65
N ILE A 17 15.61 -10.11 8.65
CA ILE A 17 15.10 -9.44 9.86
C ILE A 17 14.37 -8.15 9.50
N TYR A 18 14.95 -7.30 8.64
CA TYR A 18 14.28 -6.06 8.20
C TYR A 18 12.95 -6.32 7.50
N THR A 19 12.87 -7.33 6.64
CA THR A 19 11.60 -7.67 5.97
C THR A 19 10.57 -8.26 6.92
N LEU A 20 10.98 -9.08 7.88
CA LEU A 20 10.06 -9.58 8.90
C LEU A 20 9.54 -8.46 9.79
N LEU A 21 10.40 -7.52 10.20
CA LEU A 21 9.99 -6.36 10.99
C LEU A 21 9.03 -5.46 10.22
N LEU A 22 9.34 -5.17 8.95
CA LEU A 22 8.52 -4.32 8.10
C LEU A 22 7.15 -4.95 7.82
N GLY A 23 7.14 -6.23 7.43
CA GLY A 23 5.91 -6.99 7.19
C GLY A 23 5.10 -7.18 8.47
N GLY A 24 5.74 -7.55 9.57
CA GLY A 24 5.09 -7.71 10.88
C GLY A 24 4.48 -6.41 11.41
N THR A 25 5.16 -5.29 11.24
CA THR A 25 4.63 -3.96 11.60
C THR A 25 3.40 -3.62 10.75
N PHE A 26 3.48 -3.83 9.43
CA PHE A 26 2.36 -3.58 8.53
C PHE A 26 1.13 -4.45 8.86
N VAL A 27 1.35 -5.75 9.08
CA VAL A 27 0.29 -6.68 9.48
C VAL A 27 -0.33 -6.25 10.80
N THR A 28 0.49 -5.93 11.80
CA THR A 28 0.01 -5.50 13.13
C THR A 28 -0.81 -4.22 13.04
N LEU A 29 -0.32 -3.21 12.31
CA LEU A 29 -1.06 -1.96 12.08
C LEU A 29 -2.36 -2.19 11.32
N GLY A 30 -2.34 -3.07 10.31
CA GLY A 30 -3.51 -3.42 9.52
C GLY A 30 -4.57 -4.15 10.34
N SER A 31 -4.18 -5.14 11.13
CA SER A 31 -5.07 -5.85 12.05
C SER A 31 -5.64 -4.90 13.11
N THR A 32 -4.78 -4.07 13.71
CA THR A 32 -5.20 -3.08 14.71
C THR A 32 -6.19 -2.08 14.12
N ARG A 33 -5.99 -1.62 12.88
CA ARG A 33 -6.90 -0.70 12.18
C ARG A 33 -8.31 -1.26 12.08
N ILE A 34 -8.46 -2.52 11.68
CA ILE A 34 -9.79 -3.13 11.53
C ILE A 34 -10.45 -3.39 12.87
N LEU A 35 -9.68 -3.83 13.88
CA LEU A 35 -10.20 -3.95 15.24
C LEU A 35 -10.68 -2.59 15.77
N LEU A 36 -9.89 -1.53 15.59
CA LEU A 36 -10.28 -0.18 15.99
C LEU A 36 -11.54 0.32 15.25
N MET A 37 -11.70 -0.01 13.96
CA MET A 37 -12.96 0.25 13.25
C MET A 37 -14.12 -0.52 13.86
N LYS A 38 -13.94 -1.76 14.28
CA LYS A 38 -15.02 -2.53 14.93
C LYS A 38 -15.38 -1.96 16.31
N TYR A 39 -14.38 -1.65 17.14
CA TYR A 39 -14.58 -1.08 18.48
C TYR A 39 -15.07 0.37 18.46
N SER A 40 -14.86 1.10 17.37
CA SER A 40 -15.34 2.47 17.26
C SER A 40 -16.81 2.57 16.84
N ALA A 41 -17.43 1.47 16.40
CA ALA A 41 -18.85 1.42 16.08
C ALA A 41 -19.71 1.38 17.35
N ASN A 42 -20.90 1.97 17.26
CA ASN A 42 -21.90 2.00 18.32
C ASN A 42 -22.70 0.67 18.36
N GLU A 43 -23.62 0.52 19.33
CA GLU A 43 -24.44 -0.70 19.54
C GLU A 43 -25.20 -1.15 18.27
N ASP A 44 -25.60 -0.21 17.42
CA ASP A 44 -26.24 -0.48 16.12
C ASP A 44 -25.27 -0.84 14.97
N ASN A 45 -24.00 -1.12 15.27
CA ASN A 45 -22.91 -1.27 14.28
C ASN A 45 -22.74 -0.06 13.34
N LYS A 46 -23.17 1.12 13.80
CA LYS A 46 -23.08 2.39 13.06
C LYS A 46 -22.00 3.28 13.66
N TYR A 47 -21.34 4.08 12.81
CA TYR A 47 -20.36 5.05 13.26
C TYR A 47 -21.01 6.38 13.59
N ASP A 48 -20.80 6.87 14.81
CA ASP A 48 -21.29 8.19 15.23
C ASP A 48 -20.46 9.32 14.60
N TYR A 49 -19.18 9.07 14.30
CA TYR A 49 -18.33 9.97 13.54
C TYR A 49 -18.44 9.71 12.03
N LEU A 50 -17.97 10.66 11.24
CA LEU A 50 -17.96 10.54 9.78
C LEU A 50 -16.64 9.89 9.33
N PRO A 51 -16.62 8.74 8.64
CA PRO A 51 -15.36 8.09 8.24
C PRO A 51 -14.42 8.97 7.40
N ALA A 52 -14.99 9.92 6.66
CA ALA A 52 -14.24 10.89 5.88
C ALA A 52 -13.39 11.84 6.75
N THR A 53 -13.82 12.21 7.97
CA THR A 53 -13.03 13.05 8.87
C THR A 53 -11.79 12.31 9.36
N VAL A 54 -11.92 11.02 9.70
CA VAL A 54 -10.78 10.15 10.03
C VAL A 54 -9.78 10.10 8.87
N ASN A 55 -10.26 9.96 7.63
CA ASN A 55 -9.38 9.91 6.47
C ASN A 55 -8.62 11.22 6.26
N VAL A 56 -9.33 12.37 6.30
CA VAL A 56 -8.71 13.71 6.22
C VAL A 56 -7.67 13.90 7.32
N CYS A 57 -8.01 13.61 8.58
CA CYS A 57 -7.07 13.71 9.70
C CYS A 57 -5.86 12.80 9.52
N SER A 58 -6.05 11.57 9.02
CA SER A 58 -4.94 10.64 8.83
C SER A 58 -3.97 11.13 7.74
N GLU A 59 -4.47 11.74 6.66
CA GLU A 59 -3.62 12.36 5.63
C GLU A 59 -2.87 13.58 6.18
N LEU A 60 -3.53 14.40 7.00
CA LEU A 60 -2.86 15.53 7.68
C LEU A 60 -1.77 15.07 8.64
N VAL A 61 -2.00 14.01 9.43
CA VAL A 61 -0.98 13.43 10.31
C VAL A 61 0.21 12.91 9.50
N LYS A 62 -0.03 12.20 8.41
CA LYS A 62 1.05 11.75 7.50
C LYS A 62 1.84 12.94 6.95
N LEU A 63 1.15 13.97 6.49
CA LEU A 63 1.77 15.18 5.94
C LEU A 63 2.64 15.89 6.98
N VAL A 64 2.15 16.08 8.20
CA VAL A 64 2.90 16.73 9.30
C VAL A 64 4.14 15.90 9.65
N LEU A 65 4.00 14.58 9.83
CA LEU A 65 5.13 13.70 10.15
C LEU A 65 6.18 13.71 9.02
N CYS A 66 5.75 13.65 7.76
CA CYS A 66 6.65 13.73 6.62
C CYS A 66 7.34 15.09 6.51
N LEU A 67 6.64 16.20 6.77
CA LEU A 67 7.24 17.54 6.78
C LEU A 67 8.28 17.68 7.89
N ILE A 68 7.98 17.23 9.10
CA ILE A 68 8.93 17.26 10.23
C ILE A 68 10.19 16.47 9.88
N MET A 69 10.04 15.24 9.38
CA MET A 69 11.18 14.41 8.99
C MET A 69 11.96 15.00 7.82
N ALA A 70 11.27 15.54 6.80
CA ALA A 70 11.90 16.20 5.67
C ALA A 70 12.72 17.41 6.13
N LEU A 71 12.15 18.28 6.97
CA LEU A 71 12.82 19.46 7.51
C LEU A 71 14.00 19.09 8.41
N TRP A 72 13.87 18.03 9.22
CA TRP A 72 14.95 17.54 10.06
C TRP A 72 16.13 17.03 9.23
N VAL A 73 15.87 16.25 8.18
CA VAL A 73 16.94 15.77 7.29
C VAL A 73 17.56 16.93 6.51
N ILE A 74 16.75 17.86 5.99
CA ILE A 74 17.25 19.05 5.27
C ILE A 74 18.15 19.91 6.18
N ARG A 75 17.74 20.14 7.43
CA ARG A 75 18.55 20.87 8.42
C ARG A 75 19.86 20.17 8.75
N LYS A 76 19.86 18.83 8.75
CA LYS A 76 21.05 18.02 9.01
C LYS A 76 22.03 18.01 7.83
N GLU A 77 21.51 17.99 6.60
CA GLU A 77 22.31 17.79 5.38
C GLU A 77 22.59 19.09 4.59
N ASN A 78 22.08 20.26 5.02
CA ASN A 78 22.21 21.56 4.33
C ASN A 78 21.77 21.51 2.85
N CYS A 79 20.78 20.68 2.51
CA CYS A 79 20.27 20.57 1.14
C CYS A 79 19.19 21.60 0.82
N THR A 80 19.17 22.11 -0.41
CA THR A 80 18.12 22.99 -0.93
C THR A 80 16.89 22.21 -1.38
N LEU A 81 15.71 22.68 -0.98
CA LEU A 81 14.41 22.09 -1.31
C LEU A 81 14.05 22.41 -2.78
N ARG A 82 14.12 21.43 -3.68
CA ARG A 82 13.64 21.59 -5.07
C ARG A 82 12.23 21.02 -5.20
N TRP A 83 11.24 21.90 -5.33
CA TRP A 83 9.87 21.49 -5.65
C TRP A 83 9.73 21.27 -7.15
N SER A 84 10.04 20.06 -7.61
CA SER A 84 9.62 19.62 -8.93
C SER A 84 8.44 18.67 -8.79
N PHE A 85 7.33 19.00 -9.45
CA PHE A 85 6.24 18.05 -9.66
C PHE A 85 6.65 17.14 -10.81
N PRO A 86 6.56 15.81 -10.68
CA PRO A 86 6.77 14.92 -11.81
C PRO A 86 5.74 15.28 -12.88
N ALA A 87 6.19 15.49 -14.11
CA ALA A 87 5.30 15.71 -15.24
C ALA A 87 4.46 14.44 -15.42
N PHE A 88 3.13 14.55 -15.27
CA PHE A 88 2.21 13.47 -15.56
C PHE A 88 2.14 13.30 -17.09
N SER A 89 3.03 12.48 -17.65
CA SER A 89 3.00 12.07 -19.06
C SER A 89 2.39 10.68 -19.14
N TRP A 90 1.12 10.62 -19.52
CA TRP A 90 0.39 9.37 -19.78
C TRP A 90 0.10 9.28 -21.28
N ASN A 91 0.92 8.52 -22.02
CA ASN A 91 0.62 8.16 -23.40
C ASN A 91 -0.20 6.86 -23.40
N VAL A 92 -1.51 6.97 -23.13
CA VAL A 92 -2.43 5.84 -23.31
C VAL A 92 -2.83 5.80 -24.77
N THR A 93 -2.33 4.80 -25.49
CA THR A 93 -2.86 4.44 -26.81
C THR A 93 -4.15 3.64 -26.57
N THR A 94 -5.27 4.32 -26.39
CA THR A 94 -6.57 3.66 -26.24
C THR A 94 -6.97 3.03 -27.57
N THR A 95 -6.58 1.78 -27.78
CA THR A 95 -7.14 0.95 -28.84
C THR A 95 -8.53 0.51 -28.41
N ALA A 96 -9.51 1.40 -28.60
CA ALA A 96 -10.92 1.09 -28.37
C ALA A 96 -11.40 0.12 -29.46
N GLY A 97 -11.18 -1.18 -29.25
CA GLY A 97 -11.92 -2.21 -29.97
C GLY A 97 -13.39 -2.18 -29.55
N PRO A 98 -14.33 -2.59 -30.41
CA PRO A 98 -15.74 -2.70 -30.05
C PRO A 98 -15.89 -3.73 -28.93
N MET A 99 -15.99 -3.24 -27.70
CA MET A 99 -16.17 -4.06 -26.52
C MET A 99 -17.62 -4.52 -26.52
N LYS A 100 -17.85 -5.84 -26.57
CA LYS A 100 -19.20 -6.42 -26.43
C LYS A 100 -19.84 -5.86 -25.16
N THR A 101 -21.08 -5.39 -25.27
CA THR A 101 -21.87 -4.85 -24.15
C THR A 101 -22.14 -5.97 -23.15
N VAL A 102 -21.21 -6.22 -22.25
CA VAL A 102 -21.48 -6.99 -21.04
C VAL A 102 -22.45 -6.14 -20.22
N ARG A 103 -23.63 -6.67 -19.88
CA ARG A 103 -24.57 -6.00 -18.97
C ARG A 103 -24.04 -6.03 -17.54
N LEU A 104 -22.88 -5.41 -17.32
CA LEU A 104 -22.30 -5.19 -16.02
C LEU A 104 -22.96 -3.92 -15.46
N GLY A 105 -23.65 -4.04 -14.32
CA GLY A 105 -24.22 -2.86 -13.66
C GLY A 105 -23.14 -1.81 -13.37
N LEU A 106 -23.50 -0.53 -13.38
CA LEU A 106 -22.58 0.60 -13.19
C LEU A 106 -21.64 0.40 -11.98
N GLY A 107 -22.14 -0.17 -10.88
CA GLY A 107 -21.32 -0.49 -9.70
C GLY A 107 -20.17 -1.46 -9.98
N HIS A 108 -20.40 -2.51 -10.76
CA HIS A 108 -19.35 -3.46 -11.14
C HIS A 108 -18.29 -2.81 -12.04
N LEU A 109 -18.73 -1.97 -12.98
CA LEU A 109 -17.82 -1.21 -13.83
C LEU A 109 -16.93 -0.27 -12.99
N LEU A 110 -17.52 0.43 -12.02
CA LEU A 110 -16.77 1.30 -11.11
C LEU A 110 -15.76 0.54 -10.25
N ILE A 111 -16.10 -0.67 -9.78
CA ILE A 111 -15.17 -1.53 -9.04
C ILE A 111 -13.98 -1.93 -9.93
N LEU A 112 -14.23 -2.32 -11.18
CA LEU A 112 -13.15 -2.67 -12.11
C LEU A 112 -12.22 -1.47 -12.36
N VAL A 113 -12.78 -0.31 -12.66
CA VAL A 113 -12.00 0.93 -12.86
C VAL A 113 -11.19 1.27 -11.62
N GLN A 114 -11.78 1.15 -10.43
CA GLN A 114 -11.08 1.38 -9.16
C GLN A 114 -9.90 0.42 -8.96
N CYS A 115 -10.06 -0.86 -9.30
CA CYS A 115 -8.97 -1.84 -9.23
C CYS A 115 -7.81 -1.47 -10.16
N PHE A 116 -8.10 -1.05 -11.39
CA PHE A 116 -7.07 -0.60 -12.35
C PHE A 116 -6.33 0.65 -11.85
N ILE A 117 -7.06 1.66 -11.38
CA ILE A 117 -6.45 2.90 -10.85
C ILE A 117 -5.58 2.58 -9.63
N SER A 118 -6.04 1.71 -8.73
CA SER A 118 -5.29 1.29 -7.54
C SER A 118 -3.98 0.57 -7.91
N ALA A 119 -4.03 -0.36 -8.87
CA ALA A 119 -2.84 -1.07 -9.35
C ALA A 119 -1.82 -0.12 -9.98
N LEU A 120 -2.27 0.78 -10.86
CA LEU A 120 -1.43 1.78 -11.51
C LEU A 120 -0.82 2.76 -10.52
N ALA A 121 -1.58 3.22 -9.53
CA ALA A 121 -1.10 4.12 -8.49
C ALA A 121 0.03 3.48 -7.66
N ASN A 122 -0.09 2.19 -7.32
CA ASN A 122 0.95 1.49 -6.56
C ASN A 122 2.23 1.31 -7.38
N ILE A 123 2.11 0.93 -8.66
CA ILE A 123 3.27 0.80 -9.57
C ILE A 123 3.95 2.17 -9.76
N TYR A 124 3.17 3.22 -9.95
CA TYR A 124 3.71 4.57 -10.14
C TYR A 124 4.36 5.13 -8.87
N ASN A 125 3.78 4.88 -7.69
CA ASN A 125 4.38 5.24 -6.42
C ASN A 125 5.72 4.52 -6.21
N GLU A 126 5.78 3.20 -6.49
CA GLU A 126 7.04 2.45 -6.44
C GLU A 126 8.08 3.04 -7.41
N LYS A 127 7.67 3.34 -8.65
CA LYS A 127 8.51 3.96 -9.67
C LYS A 127 9.09 5.29 -9.19
N ILE A 128 8.26 6.23 -8.74
CA ILE A 128 8.74 7.54 -8.24
C ILE A 128 9.70 7.38 -7.07
N LEU A 129 9.39 6.48 -6.12
CA LEU A 129 10.22 6.25 -4.93
C LEU A 129 11.59 5.64 -5.26
N LYS A 130 11.70 4.87 -6.35
CA LYS A 130 12.93 4.16 -6.75
C LYS A 130 13.71 4.87 -7.86
N GLU A 131 13.04 5.44 -8.85
CA GLU A 131 13.63 6.08 -10.04
C GLU A 131 13.76 7.59 -9.97
N GLY A 132 13.29 8.24 -8.89
CA GLY A 132 13.61 9.63 -8.59
C GLY A 132 15.13 9.79 -8.48
N GLY A 133 15.79 10.00 -9.62
CA GLY A 133 17.20 9.76 -9.83
C GLY A 133 18.12 10.77 -9.16
N GLN A 134 19.30 10.27 -8.79
CA GLN A 134 20.62 10.94 -8.68
C GLN A 134 20.79 12.25 -7.88
N PHE A 135 19.73 12.91 -7.44
CA PHE A 135 19.74 14.04 -6.51
C PHE A 135 18.77 13.74 -5.37
N SER A 136 19.27 13.00 -4.37
CA SER A 136 18.94 13.03 -2.92
C SER A 136 17.61 13.64 -2.43
N GLU A 137 16.48 13.46 -3.12
CA GLU A 137 15.18 13.78 -2.54
C GLU A 137 14.84 12.70 -1.51
N ASN A 138 14.87 13.08 -0.23
CA ASN A 138 14.47 12.21 0.87
C ASN A 138 13.07 11.63 0.63
N ILE A 139 12.86 10.36 1.00
CA ILE A 139 11.56 9.68 0.93
C ILE A 139 10.43 10.55 1.50
N PHE A 140 10.73 11.26 2.59
CA PHE A 140 9.79 12.14 3.26
C PHE A 140 9.38 13.36 2.40
N VAL A 141 10.28 13.90 1.57
CA VAL A 141 9.97 15.01 0.65
C VAL A 141 9.08 14.51 -0.50
N GLN A 142 9.38 13.35 -1.06
CA GLN A 142 8.56 12.74 -2.10
C GLN A 142 7.15 12.41 -1.57
N ASN A 143 7.06 11.80 -0.40
CA ASN A 143 5.79 11.49 0.26
C ASN A 143 5.03 12.74 0.70
N THR A 144 5.71 13.84 1.04
CA THR A 144 5.05 15.12 1.35
C THR A 144 4.23 15.60 0.16
N LYS A 145 4.77 15.52 -1.08
CA LYS A 145 4.03 15.89 -2.30
C LYS A 145 2.77 15.04 -2.46
N LEU A 146 2.89 13.72 -2.27
CA LEU A 146 1.77 12.78 -2.36
C LEU A 146 0.69 13.03 -1.29
N TYR A 147 1.08 13.17 -0.03
CA TYR A 147 0.15 13.39 1.09
C TYR A 147 -0.48 14.78 1.06
N LEU A 148 0.19 15.78 0.48
CA LEU A 148 -0.42 17.09 0.25
C LEU A 148 -1.62 16.98 -0.72
N PHE A 149 -1.45 16.31 -1.85
CA PHE A 149 -2.56 16.03 -2.77
C PHE A 149 -3.63 15.16 -2.10
N GLY A 150 -3.22 14.14 -1.35
CA GLY A 150 -4.14 13.28 -0.58
C GLY A 150 -5.01 14.08 0.40
N ALA A 151 -4.42 14.96 1.20
CA ALA A 151 -5.14 15.83 2.13
C ALA A 151 -6.09 16.77 1.38
N MET A 152 -5.64 17.39 0.28
CA MET A 152 -6.44 18.30 -0.54
C MET A 152 -7.68 17.60 -1.13
N PHE A 153 -7.51 16.45 -1.79
CA PHE A 153 -8.62 15.71 -2.40
C PHE A 153 -9.59 15.14 -1.36
N ASN A 154 -9.09 14.68 -0.20
CA ASN A 154 -9.96 14.21 0.87
C ASN A 154 -10.77 15.34 1.51
N ALA A 155 -10.16 16.51 1.72
CA ALA A 155 -10.85 17.70 2.21
C ALA A 155 -11.87 18.21 1.19
N LEU A 156 -11.54 18.18 -0.10
CA LEU A 156 -12.45 18.53 -1.18
C LEU A 156 -13.66 17.59 -1.21
N MET A 157 -13.44 16.27 -1.18
CA MET A 157 -14.52 15.27 -1.16
C MET A 157 -15.42 15.39 0.07
N LEU A 158 -14.84 15.74 1.22
CA LEU A 158 -15.60 16.03 2.43
C LEU A 158 -16.50 17.26 2.27
N SER A 159 -15.99 18.30 1.60
CA SER A 159 -16.67 19.59 1.43
C SER A 159 -17.72 19.60 0.33
N LEU A 160 -17.50 18.84 -0.76
CA LEU A 160 -18.41 18.75 -1.90
C LEU A 160 -19.72 18.02 -1.56
N ARG A 161 -19.72 17.16 -0.53
CA ARG A 161 -20.93 16.46 -0.09
C ARG A 161 -21.77 17.35 0.83
N PRO A 162 -22.96 17.82 0.41
CA PRO A 162 -23.74 18.79 1.17
C PRO A 162 -24.27 18.23 2.50
N GLU A 163 -24.45 16.92 2.61
CA GLU A 163 -24.82 16.24 3.86
C GLU A 163 -23.69 16.33 4.89
N ASN A 164 -22.46 16.04 4.46
CA ASN A 164 -21.27 16.10 5.31
C ASN A 164 -20.99 17.54 5.76
N ARG A 165 -21.06 18.49 4.83
CA ARG A 165 -20.82 19.92 5.11
C ARG A 165 -21.80 20.45 6.15
N ARG A 166 -23.11 20.21 5.95
CA ARG A 166 -24.14 20.63 6.92
C ARG A 166 -23.91 20.00 8.29
N ARG A 167 -23.59 18.71 8.33
CA ARG A 167 -23.32 18.01 9.61
C ARG A 167 -22.13 18.62 10.35
N ILE A 168 -21.05 18.96 9.65
CA ILE A 168 -19.86 19.60 10.24
C ILE A 168 -20.18 21.02 10.72
N GLU A 169 -21.00 21.77 9.99
CA GLU A 169 -21.38 23.14 10.34
C GLU A 169 -22.25 23.19 11.60
N TYR A 170 -23.22 22.29 11.75
CA TYR A 170 -24.13 22.25 12.90
C TYR A 170 -23.56 21.51 14.12
N CYS A 171 -22.90 20.37 13.92
CA CYS A 171 -22.44 19.51 15.02
C CYS A 171 -20.94 19.68 15.34
N GLY A 172 -20.17 20.31 14.45
CA GLY A 172 -18.72 20.42 14.54
C GLY A 172 -17.97 19.28 13.83
N PHE A 173 -16.69 19.51 13.52
CA PHE A 173 -15.84 18.57 12.77
C PHE A 173 -15.54 17.26 13.51
N PHE A 174 -15.35 17.33 14.84
CA PHE A 174 -15.01 16.18 15.69
C PHE A 174 -16.22 15.56 16.40
N TYR A 175 -17.43 15.83 15.93
CA TYR A 175 -18.64 15.26 16.52
C TYR A 175 -18.65 13.73 16.43
N GLY A 176 -19.00 13.06 17.54
CA GLY A 176 -19.12 11.60 17.61
C GLY A 176 -17.79 10.83 17.62
N HIS A 177 -16.65 11.52 17.72
CA HIS A 177 -15.35 10.86 17.84
C HIS A 177 -15.13 10.31 19.26
N ASN A 178 -14.96 9.00 19.36
CA ASN A 178 -14.52 8.30 20.57
C ASN A 178 -13.00 8.07 20.58
N ILE A 179 -12.45 7.56 21.69
CA ILE A 179 -11.01 7.27 21.83
C ILE A 179 -10.49 6.30 20.75
N PHE A 180 -11.30 5.31 20.36
CA PHE A 180 -10.96 4.35 19.32
C PHE A 180 -10.87 4.98 17.93
N SER A 181 -11.76 5.93 17.62
CA SER A 181 -11.75 6.69 16.36
C SER A 181 -10.53 7.61 16.27
N VAL A 182 -10.08 8.18 17.40
CA VAL A 182 -8.86 8.99 17.45
C VAL A 182 -7.63 8.09 17.27
N ALA A 183 -7.57 6.94 17.95
CA ALA A 183 -6.52 5.94 17.73
C ALA A 183 -6.49 5.46 16.26
N LEU A 184 -7.66 5.31 15.64
CA LEU A 184 -7.80 4.91 14.24
C LEU A 184 -7.16 5.91 13.28
N ILE A 185 -7.21 7.22 13.57
CA ILE A 185 -6.51 8.26 12.80
C ILE A 185 -5.01 7.97 12.75
N PHE A 186 -4.39 7.75 13.92
CA PHE A 186 -2.96 7.50 14.02
C PHE A 186 -2.55 6.17 13.40
N VAL A 187 -3.28 5.09 13.67
CA VAL A 187 -2.98 3.77 13.09
C VAL A 187 -3.11 3.82 11.56
N THR A 188 -4.11 4.51 11.02
CA THR A 188 -4.27 4.69 9.56
C THR A 188 -3.13 5.53 8.97
N ALA A 189 -2.65 6.54 9.71
CA ALA A 189 -1.48 7.32 9.31
C ALA A 189 -0.21 6.47 9.26
N PHE A 190 0.11 5.74 10.33
CA PHE A 190 1.28 4.86 10.41
C PHE A 190 1.23 3.72 9.42
N LEU A 191 0.05 3.16 9.13
CA LEU A 191 -0.12 2.15 8.10
C LEU A 191 0.29 2.72 6.73
N GLY A 192 -0.17 3.93 6.39
CA GLY A 192 0.21 4.61 5.14
C GLY A 192 1.71 4.94 5.04
N LEU A 193 2.34 5.35 6.14
CA LEU A 193 3.80 5.56 6.18
C LEU A 193 4.56 4.24 6.02
N SER A 194 4.06 3.16 6.63
CA SER A 194 4.64 1.81 6.49
C SER A 194 4.60 1.32 5.04
N VAL A 195 3.51 1.59 4.30
CA VAL A 195 3.43 1.30 2.85
C VAL A 195 4.54 1.99 2.09
N ALA A 196 4.82 3.27 2.36
CA ALA A 196 5.88 3.98 1.66
C ALA A 196 7.28 3.39 1.93
N PHE A 197 7.54 2.95 3.17
CA PHE A 197 8.77 2.23 3.49
C PHE A 197 8.85 0.86 2.81
N ILE A 198 7.73 0.14 2.69
CA ILE A 198 7.65 -1.11 1.92
C ILE A 198 8.01 -0.87 0.47
N LEU A 199 7.37 0.10 -0.20
CA LEU A 199 7.65 0.38 -1.61
C LEU A 199 9.09 0.86 -1.84
N LYS A 200 9.70 1.53 -0.85
CA LYS A 200 11.09 1.98 -0.94
C LYS A 200 12.11 0.85 -0.76
N PHE A 201 11.95 0.04 0.29
CA PHE A 201 12.95 -0.97 0.70
C PHE A 201 12.67 -2.37 0.16
N ARG A 202 11.45 -2.61 -0.32
CA ARG A 202 11.01 -3.83 -0.96
C ARG A 202 10.40 -3.48 -2.31
N ASP A 203 9.20 -3.95 -2.57
CA ASP A 203 8.55 -3.94 -3.87
C ASP A 203 7.03 -4.01 -3.65
N ASN A 204 6.26 -3.58 -4.64
CA ASN A 204 4.81 -3.59 -4.53
C ASN A 204 4.24 -5.02 -4.38
N MET A 205 4.91 -6.05 -4.92
CA MET A 205 4.45 -7.43 -4.72
C MET A 205 4.52 -7.84 -3.24
N PHE A 206 5.57 -7.46 -2.49
CA PHE A 206 5.62 -7.70 -1.05
C PHE A 206 4.52 -6.95 -0.29
N HIS A 207 4.19 -5.72 -0.68
CA HIS A 207 3.07 -4.97 -0.11
C HIS A 207 1.73 -5.71 -0.33
N VAL A 208 1.46 -6.17 -1.56
CA VAL A 208 0.23 -6.91 -1.87
C VAL A 208 0.18 -8.23 -1.09
N LEU A 209 1.28 -8.99 -1.03
CA LEU A 209 1.36 -10.23 -0.25
C LEU A 209 1.04 -9.99 1.23
N THR A 210 1.68 -9.00 1.86
CA THR A 210 1.48 -8.70 3.28
C THR A 210 0.06 -8.20 3.56
N ALA A 211 -0.58 -7.47 2.63
CA ALA A 211 -1.99 -7.10 2.72
C ALA A 211 -2.91 -8.34 2.72
N GLN A 212 -2.64 -9.34 1.89
CA GLN A 212 -3.43 -10.58 1.86
C GLN A 212 -3.27 -11.41 3.14
N VAL A 213 -2.05 -11.52 3.65
CA VAL A 213 -1.79 -12.15 4.96
C VAL A 213 -2.54 -11.42 6.07
N THR A 214 -2.56 -10.08 6.03
CA THR A 214 -3.31 -9.26 7.00
C THR A 214 -4.81 -9.57 6.96
N THR A 215 -5.40 -9.69 5.77
CA THR A 215 -6.82 -10.07 5.59
C THR A 215 -7.10 -11.45 6.21
N VAL A 216 -6.26 -12.45 5.97
CA VAL A 216 -6.40 -13.80 6.57
C VAL A 216 -6.38 -13.73 8.09
N ILE A 217 -5.42 -13.01 8.66
CA ILE A 217 -5.28 -12.88 10.12
C ILE A 217 -6.51 -12.20 10.72
N ILE A 218 -6.97 -11.09 10.13
CA ILE A 218 -8.15 -10.36 10.61
C ILE A 218 -9.39 -11.23 10.57
N THR A 219 -9.56 -12.01 9.50
CA THR A 219 -10.69 -12.93 9.36
C THR A 219 -10.65 -13.99 10.44
N THR A 220 -9.49 -14.61 10.62
CA THR A 220 -9.29 -15.65 11.63
C THR A 220 -9.62 -15.10 13.01
N VAL A 221 -9.05 -13.94 13.36
CA VAL A 221 -9.36 -13.25 14.62
C VAL A 221 -10.85 -12.91 14.71
N SER A 222 -11.48 -12.49 13.62
CA SER A 222 -12.90 -12.12 13.63
C SER A 222 -13.84 -13.30 13.85
N VAL A 223 -13.49 -14.48 13.33
CA VAL A 223 -14.22 -15.73 13.58
C VAL A 223 -14.11 -16.13 15.05
N PHE A 224 -12.90 -16.08 15.62
CA PHE A 224 -12.67 -16.56 17.00
C PHE A 224 -13.08 -15.58 18.09
N VAL A 225 -12.94 -14.27 17.85
CA VAL A 225 -13.17 -13.23 18.88
C VAL A 225 -14.59 -12.66 18.81
N PHE A 226 -15.19 -12.62 17.61
CA PHE A 226 -16.49 -11.97 17.40
C PHE A 226 -17.59 -12.90 16.90
N ASP A 227 -17.36 -14.23 16.91
CA ASP A 227 -18.28 -15.25 16.37
C ASP A 227 -18.81 -14.92 14.96
N PHE A 228 -18.02 -14.17 14.19
CA PHE A 228 -18.40 -13.76 12.84
C PHE A 228 -18.42 -15.00 11.95
N LYS A 229 -19.52 -15.20 11.22
CA LYS A 229 -19.65 -16.29 10.24
C LYS A 229 -19.30 -15.74 8.86
N PRO A 230 -18.09 -15.99 8.32
CA PRO A 230 -17.71 -15.47 7.02
C PRO A 230 -18.53 -16.15 5.94
N SER A 231 -18.87 -15.42 4.87
CA SER A 231 -19.48 -16.01 3.69
C SER A 231 -18.48 -16.94 2.99
N MET A 232 -18.98 -17.91 2.22
CA MET A 232 -18.12 -18.82 1.44
C MET A 232 -17.24 -18.08 0.43
N GLU A 233 -17.73 -16.95 -0.09
CA GLU A 233 -16.96 -16.07 -0.98
C GLU A 233 -15.74 -15.45 -0.27
N PHE A 234 -15.92 -15.03 0.98
CA PHE A 234 -14.86 -14.49 1.81
C PHE A 234 -13.77 -15.55 2.11
N PHE A 235 -14.18 -16.80 2.33
CA PHE A 235 -13.23 -17.91 2.54
C PHE A 235 -12.44 -18.27 1.27
N LEU A 236 -13.01 -18.09 0.09
CA LEU A 236 -12.36 -18.39 -1.19
C LEU A 236 -11.39 -17.29 -1.64
N GLU A 237 -11.59 -16.05 -1.20
CA GLU A 237 -10.76 -14.91 -1.58
C GLU A 237 -9.28 -15.11 -1.21
N ALA A 238 -9.00 -15.41 0.06
CA ALA A 238 -7.63 -15.53 0.55
C ALA A 238 -6.80 -16.65 -0.09
N PRO A 239 -7.28 -17.91 -0.19
CA PRO A 239 -6.56 -18.99 -0.85
C PRO A 239 -6.31 -18.69 -2.32
N VAL A 240 -7.27 -18.07 -3.03
CA VAL A 240 -7.13 -17.74 -4.45
C VAL A 240 -6.04 -16.70 -4.67
N VAL A 241 -6.00 -15.64 -3.85
CA VAL A 241 -4.95 -14.62 -4.00
C VAL A 241 -3.58 -15.14 -3.58
N LEU A 242 -3.49 -15.91 -2.49
CA LEU A 242 -2.24 -16.56 -2.09
C LEU A 242 -1.74 -17.54 -3.15
N LEU A 243 -2.64 -18.32 -3.77
CA LEU A 243 -2.30 -19.22 -4.87
C LEU A 243 -1.82 -18.45 -6.11
N SER A 244 -2.46 -17.33 -6.46
CA SER A 244 -2.02 -16.48 -7.58
C SER A 244 -0.60 -15.94 -7.36
N ILE A 245 -0.30 -15.46 -6.14
CA ILE A 245 1.03 -14.97 -5.80
C ILE A 245 2.06 -16.12 -5.75
N PHE A 246 1.68 -17.27 -5.21
CA PHE A 246 2.54 -18.46 -5.19
C PHE A 246 2.88 -18.91 -6.61
N ILE A 247 1.88 -18.98 -7.50
CA ILE A 247 2.08 -19.32 -8.91
C ILE A 247 3.04 -18.31 -9.55
N TYR A 248 2.81 -17.01 -9.39
CA TYR A 248 3.69 -15.97 -9.91
C TYR A 248 5.14 -16.15 -9.43
N HIS A 249 5.34 -16.39 -8.14
CA HIS A 249 6.66 -16.60 -7.57
C HIS A 249 7.31 -17.92 -8.01
N SER A 250 6.51 -18.96 -8.25
CA SER A 250 6.97 -20.24 -8.80
C SER A 250 7.29 -20.22 -10.29
N MET A 251 6.83 -19.18 -11.02
CA MET A 251 7.14 -18.94 -12.42
C MET A 251 8.45 -18.15 -12.61
N LEU A 252 8.83 -17.34 -11.62
CA LEU A 252 10.11 -16.62 -11.58
C LEU A 252 11.39 -17.47 -11.65
N PRO A 253 11.46 -18.76 -11.24
CA PRO A 253 12.69 -19.56 -11.33
C PRO A 253 13.00 -20.12 -12.73
N ARG A 254 12.11 -19.99 -13.74
CA ARG A 254 12.32 -20.65 -15.05
C ARG A 254 12.91 -19.77 -16.15
N VAL A 255 12.95 -18.45 -16.00
CA VAL A 255 13.47 -17.56 -17.07
C VAL A 255 14.98 -17.31 -16.95
N TYR A 256 15.60 -17.59 -15.79
CA TYR A 256 17.05 -17.42 -15.60
C TYR A 256 17.89 -18.70 -15.78
N TRP A 257 17.26 -19.87 -16.02
CA TRP A 257 17.97 -21.17 -16.03
C TRP A 257 17.65 -22.07 -17.24
N THR A 258 17.40 -21.52 -18.42
CA THR A 258 17.67 -22.31 -19.63
C THR A 258 19.15 -22.19 -19.97
N CYS A 259 20.00 -22.82 -19.16
CA CYS A 259 21.34 -23.21 -19.59
C CYS A 259 21.19 -24.34 -20.62
N VAL A 260 21.23 -24.00 -21.91
CA VAL A 260 21.46 -24.99 -22.96
C VAL A 260 22.97 -25.18 -23.09
N CYS A 261 23.51 -26.20 -22.42
CA CYS A 261 24.78 -26.91 -22.68
C CYS A 261 26.13 -26.11 -22.76
N PRO A 262 27.28 -26.78 -22.56
CA PRO A 262 28.53 -26.13 -22.14
C PRO A 262 29.38 -25.68 -23.33
N GLY A 263 29.86 -24.43 -23.32
CA GLY A 263 30.94 -24.02 -24.22
C GLY A 263 31.01 -22.55 -24.61
N TRP A 264 29.97 -21.75 -24.39
CA TRP A 264 29.98 -20.34 -24.80
C TRP A 264 29.52 -19.45 -23.64
N CYS A 265 30.48 -18.94 -22.86
CA CYS A 265 30.24 -17.75 -22.06
C CYS A 265 30.23 -16.54 -23.02
N MET A 266 29.10 -16.28 -23.67
CA MET A 266 28.79 -14.91 -24.09
C MET A 266 28.15 -14.21 -22.90
N LEU A 267 28.87 -13.22 -22.36
CA LEU A 267 28.28 -12.21 -21.49
C LEU A 267 27.09 -11.58 -22.26
N PRO A 268 25.85 -11.62 -21.75
CA PRO A 268 24.82 -10.77 -22.32
C PRO A 268 25.03 -9.36 -21.76
N GLU A 269 25.91 -8.63 -22.42
CA GLU A 269 25.99 -7.18 -22.38
C GLU A 269 24.72 -6.61 -23.06
N ARG A 270 23.56 -6.82 -22.43
CA ARG A 270 22.27 -6.19 -22.81
C ARG A 270 21.11 -6.36 -21.82
N LEU A 271 21.38 -6.54 -20.52
CA LEU A 271 20.33 -6.44 -19.48
C LEU A 271 20.23 -5.05 -18.82
N HIS A 272 21.12 -4.12 -19.15
CA HIS A 272 20.98 -2.72 -18.76
C HIS A 272 20.04 -1.91 -19.68
N GLU A 273 19.58 -2.50 -20.80
CA GLU A 273 18.63 -1.84 -21.73
C GLU A 273 17.19 -2.41 -21.68
N ALA A 274 16.97 -3.59 -21.08
CA ALA A 274 15.64 -4.20 -21.00
C ALA A 274 14.84 -3.74 -19.77
N GLY A 275 15.51 -3.27 -18.71
CA GLY A 275 14.86 -2.56 -17.60
C GLY A 275 14.36 -1.15 -17.99
N SER A 276 14.81 -0.63 -19.15
CA SER A 276 14.53 0.72 -19.61
C SER A 276 13.42 0.81 -20.66
N ARG A 277 12.78 -0.32 -21.00
CA ARG A 277 11.75 -0.39 -22.07
C ARG A 277 10.35 -0.77 -21.59
N TRP A 278 10.16 -0.84 -20.28
CA TRP A 278 8.85 -0.91 -19.60
C TRP A 278 8.69 0.18 -18.53
N LEU A 279 9.34 1.33 -18.76
CA LEU A 279 9.20 2.55 -17.96
C LEU A 279 8.92 3.73 -18.87
#